data_AF-A0A1A6BP03-F1
#
_entry.id   AF-A0A1A6BP03-F1
#
_cell.length_a   1.000
_cell.length_b   1.000
_cell.length_c   1.000
_cell.angle_alpha   90.00
_cell.angle_beta   90.00
_cell.angle_gamma   90.00
#
_symmetry.space_group_name_H-M   'P 1'
#
loop_
_entity.id
_entity.type
_entity.pdbx_description
1 polymer ?
#
loop_
_entity_poly.entity_id
_entity_poly.type
_entity_poly.pdbx_seq_one_letter_code
_entity_poly.pdbx_strand_id
1 'polypeptide(L)'
;MDTACPEFRCARCGEVAGSVRFVAPADAVCHRPGLQALAELDVLLRPDDQAALLVQTFFGISSVAVSAERIGPVSRAIAEADAAALYRIAYSYAPFHCPDCAASYCGTHWNWRTFEDDPYSGIEGDCPRGHFHVLAY
;
A
#
# COMPACT_ATOMS: atom_id res chain seq x y z
N MET A 1 15.11 14.02 9.38
CA MET A 1 13.99 13.49 10.18
C MET A 1 13.77 12.09 9.67
N ASP A 2 14.00 11.06 10.50
CA ASP A 2 13.71 9.68 10.13
C ASP A 2 12.21 9.55 9.85
N THR A 3 11.84 9.42 8.59
CA THR A 3 10.47 9.26 8.17
C THR A 3 10.02 7.88 8.61
N ALA A 4 9.40 7.81 9.78
CA ALA A 4 8.85 6.57 10.33
C ALA A 4 7.92 5.93 9.29
N CYS A 5 8.22 4.69 8.90
CA CYS A 5 7.34 3.88 8.07
C CYS A 5 6.17 3.40 8.93
N PRO A 6 4.92 3.90 8.76
CA PRO A 6 3.81 3.31 9.48
C PRO A 6 3.61 1.87 9.02
N GLU A 7 3.72 0.95 9.97
CA GLU A 7 3.40 -0.45 9.80
C GLU A 7 1.97 -0.69 10.28
N PHE A 8 1.15 -1.27 9.43
CA PHE A 8 -0.21 -1.67 9.76
C PHE A 8 -0.17 -3.10 10.27
N ARG A 9 -0.81 -3.33 11.42
CA ARG A 9 -0.78 -4.64 12.09
C ARG A 9 -2.03 -5.46 11.77
N CYS A 10 -1.84 -6.76 11.67
CA CYS A 10 -2.92 -7.72 11.50
C CYS A 10 -3.77 -7.78 12.76
N ALA A 11 -5.08 -7.57 12.63
CA ALA A 11 -6.02 -7.64 13.75
C ALA A 11 -6.17 -9.05 14.36
N ARG A 12 -5.65 -10.11 13.71
CA ARG A 12 -5.70 -11.49 14.22
C ARG A 12 -4.45 -11.92 14.98
N CYS A 13 -3.26 -11.66 14.43
CA CYS A 13 -2.01 -12.15 15.02
C CYS A 13 -1.01 -11.05 15.39
N GLY A 14 -1.28 -9.78 15.09
CA GLY A 14 -0.35 -8.69 15.35
C GLY A 14 0.84 -8.59 14.39
N GLU A 15 1.02 -9.54 13.46
CA GLU A 15 2.06 -9.45 12.43
C GLU A 15 1.83 -8.27 11.47
N VAL A 16 2.87 -7.84 10.75
CA VAL A 16 2.74 -6.76 9.75
C VAL A 16 1.80 -7.19 8.63
N ALA A 17 0.73 -6.43 8.42
CA ALA A 17 -0.21 -6.58 7.31
C ALA A 17 0.29 -5.86 6.04
N GLY A 18 0.92 -4.70 6.24
CA GLY A 18 1.57 -3.93 5.19
C GLY A 18 2.20 -2.66 5.74
N SER A 19 2.88 -1.92 4.88
CA SER A 19 3.43 -0.60 5.22
C SER A 19 3.25 0.35 4.04
N VAL A 20 3.11 1.63 4.35
CA VAL A 20 2.79 2.67 3.37
C VAL A 20 3.68 3.87 3.63
N ARG A 21 4.35 4.40 2.61
CA ARG A 21 5.18 5.60 2.76
C ARG A 21 5.14 6.48 1.54
N PHE A 22 5.30 7.78 1.76
CA PHE A 22 5.66 8.67 0.67
C PHE A 22 7.09 8.42 0.21
N VAL A 23 7.31 8.67 -1.08
CA VAL A 23 8.64 8.91 -1.63
C VAL A 23 8.57 10.24 -2.36
N ALA A 24 9.31 11.24 -1.87
CA ALA A 24 9.67 12.39 -2.67
C ALA A 24 10.90 12.05 -3.54
N PRO A 25 11.12 12.77 -4.66
CA PRO A 25 12.34 12.61 -5.46
C PRO A 25 13.64 12.78 -4.65
N ALA A 26 13.59 13.48 -3.51
CA ALA A 26 14.71 13.77 -2.63
C ALA A 26 14.79 12.89 -1.36
N ASP A 27 13.83 11.99 -1.12
CA ASP A 27 13.81 11.20 0.12
C ASP A 27 14.74 9.98 0.04
N ALA A 28 15.66 9.89 1.00
CA ALA A 28 16.56 8.75 1.15
C ALA A 28 15.77 7.46 1.42
N VAL A 29 15.97 6.46 0.57
CA VAL A 29 15.29 5.16 0.67
C VAL A 29 15.86 4.38 1.87
N CYS A 30 15.04 4.12 2.90
CA CYS A 30 15.39 3.15 3.95
C CYS A 30 15.90 1.84 3.34
N HIS A 31 17.08 1.42 3.79
CA HIS A 31 17.83 0.26 3.28
C HIS A 31 17.04 -1.06 3.32
N ARG A 32 16.35 -1.38 2.23
CA ARG A 32 16.11 -2.76 1.75
C ARG A 32 16.35 -2.78 0.24
N PRO A 33 17.15 -3.73 -0.31
CA PRO A 33 17.62 -3.66 -1.70
C PRO A 33 16.49 -3.57 -2.74
N GLY A 34 15.37 -4.26 -2.51
CA GLY A 34 14.22 -4.24 -3.43
C GLY A 34 13.41 -2.93 -3.41
N LEU A 35 13.38 -2.22 -2.27
CA LEU A 35 12.69 -0.92 -2.14
C LEU A 35 13.50 0.21 -2.78
N GLN A 36 14.82 0.07 -2.81
CA GLN A 36 15.72 1.06 -3.39
C GLN A 36 15.64 1.06 -4.92
N ALA A 37 15.70 -0.11 -5.56
CA ALA A 37 15.63 -0.21 -7.02
C ALA A 37 14.30 0.31 -7.60
N LEU A 38 13.17 0.03 -6.93
CA LEU A 38 11.86 0.55 -7.34
C LEU A 38 11.78 2.08 -7.18
N ALA A 39 12.29 2.63 -6.08
CA ALA A 39 12.33 4.08 -5.89
C ALA A 39 13.24 4.78 -6.90
N GLU A 40 14.39 4.18 -7.26
CA GLU A 40 15.31 4.73 -8.26
C GLU A 40 14.70 4.73 -9.68
N LEU A 41 14.03 3.64 -10.07
CA LEU A 41 13.29 3.56 -11.34
C LEU A 41 12.12 4.54 -11.41
N ASP A 42 11.43 4.71 -10.28
CA ASP A 42 10.28 5.62 -10.15
C ASP A 42 10.68 7.09 -10.31
N VAL A 43 11.82 7.50 -9.74
CA VAL A 43 12.37 8.85 -9.91
C VAL A 43 12.78 9.14 -11.35
N LEU A 44 13.29 8.15 -12.09
CA LEU A 44 13.75 8.33 -13.48
C LEU A 44 12.61 8.47 -14.51
N LEU A 45 11.40 7.99 -14.19
CA LEU A 45 10.28 7.90 -15.13
C LEU A 45 9.16 8.92 -14.87
N ARG A 46 9.27 9.72 -13.81
CA ARG A 46 8.20 10.64 -13.39
C ARG A 46 8.42 12.08 -13.85
N PRO A 47 7.35 12.82 -14.19
CA PRO A 47 7.40 14.28 -14.23
C PRO A 47 7.78 14.83 -12.85
N ASP A 48 8.64 15.85 -12.81
CA ASP A 48 9.35 16.38 -11.61
C ASP A 48 8.47 16.73 -10.39
N ASP A 49 7.15 16.84 -10.54
CA ASP A 49 6.22 17.35 -9.53
C ASP A 49 5.27 16.28 -8.91
N GLN A 50 5.42 14.99 -9.21
CA GLN A 50 4.52 13.94 -8.70
C GLN A 50 5.11 13.11 -7.55
N ALA A 51 4.53 13.25 -6.35
CA ALA A 51 4.84 12.42 -5.19
C ALA A 51 4.43 10.95 -5.41
N ALA A 52 5.18 10.01 -4.83
CA ALA A 52 4.86 8.57 -4.85
C ALA A 52 4.30 8.10 -3.52
N LEU A 53 3.44 7.10 -3.58
CA LEU A 53 3.17 6.20 -2.47
C LEU A 53 3.81 4.85 -2.76
N LEU A 54 4.75 4.42 -1.93
CA LEU A 54 5.17 3.03 -1.90
C LEU A 54 4.28 2.25 -0.93
N VAL A 55 3.63 1.22 -1.45
CA VAL A 55 2.74 0.34 -0.71
C VAL A 55 3.37 -1.05 -0.70
N GLN A 56 3.80 -1.48 0.49
CA GLN A 56 4.34 -2.82 0.69
C GLN A 56 3.24 -3.71 1.29
N THR A 57 3.00 -4.83 0.64
CA THR A 57 1.96 -5.81 0.99
C THR A 57 2.57 -7.20 1.07
N PHE A 58 1.75 -8.20 1.43
CA PHE A 58 2.14 -9.60 1.41
C PHE A 58 2.24 -10.22 0.01
N PHE A 59 1.76 -9.52 -1.03
CA PHE A 59 1.83 -9.97 -2.42
C PHE A 59 2.80 -9.13 -3.28
N GLY A 60 3.52 -8.18 -2.69
CA GLY A 60 4.53 -7.40 -3.39
C GLY A 60 4.61 -5.95 -2.94
N ILE A 61 5.44 -5.18 -3.64
CA ILE A 61 5.59 -3.74 -3.46
C ILE A 61 5.05 -3.06 -4.71
N SER A 62 4.18 -2.07 -4.55
CA SER A 62 3.73 -1.20 -5.63
C SER A 62 4.14 0.25 -5.38
N SER A 63 4.42 0.97 -6.46
CA SER A 63 4.58 2.42 -6.46
C SER A 63 3.36 3.01 -7.15
N VAL A 64 2.67 3.92 -6.46
CA VAL A 64 1.47 4.57 -7.00
C VAL A 64 1.69 6.08 -7.02
N ALA A 65 1.40 6.72 -8.15
CA ALA A 65 1.47 8.16 -8.26
C ALA A 65 0.40 8.83 -7.36
N VAL A 66 0.77 9.93 -6.73
CA VAL A 66 -0.11 10.74 -5.88
C VAL A 66 -0.22 12.12 -6.50
N SER A 67 -1.44 12.52 -6.90
CA SER A 67 -1.69 13.88 -7.38
C SER A 67 -1.47 14.91 -6.26
N ALA A 68 -1.07 16.13 -6.63
CA ALA A 68 -0.75 17.19 -5.66
C ALA A 68 -1.88 17.46 -4.66
N GLU A 69 -3.14 17.42 -5.11
CA GLU A 69 -4.33 17.60 -4.29
C GLU A 69 -4.52 16.51 -3.20
N ARG A 70 -3.96 15.31 -3.42
CA ARG A 70 -4.07 14.15 -2.52
C ARG A 70 -2.91 14.06 -1.54
N ILE A 71 -1.83 14.83 -1.72
CA ILE A 71 -0.66 14.80 -0.83
C ILE A 71 -1.08 15.04 0.62
N GLY A 72 -1.78 16.15 0.90
CA GLY A 72 -2.22 16.49 2.25
C GLY A 72 -3.07 15.39 2.93
N PRO A 73 -4.16 14.93 2.29
CA PRO A 73 -4.97 13.82 2.81
C PRO A 73 -4.18 12.53 3.07
N VAL A 74 -3.31 12.12 2.14
CA VAL A 74 -2.50 10.90 2.29
C VAL A 74 -1.47 11.07 3.40
N SER A 75 -0.83 12.23 3.53
CA SER A 75 0.16 12.50 4.58
C SER A 75 -0.46 12.40 5.97
N ARG A 76 -1.69 12.91 6.12
CA ARG A 76 -2.44 12.78 7.36
C ARG A 76 -2.76 11.33 7.70
N ALA A 77 -3.27 10.57 6.73
CA ALA A 77 -3.62 9.17 6.93
C ALA A 77 -2.40 8.30 7.29
N ILE A 78 -1.22 8.58 6.70
CA ILE A 78 0.06 7.94 7.05
C ILE A 78 0.46 8.30 8.49
N ALA A 79 0.43 9.58 8.86
CA ALA A 79 0.83 10.05 10.18
C ALA A 79 -0.06 9.47 11.31
N GLU A 80 -1.35 9.27 11.03
CA GLU A 80 -2.32 8.69 11.95
C GLU A 80 -2.38 7.15 11.90
N ALA A 81 -1.59 6.51 11.01
CA ALA A 81 -1.69 5.08 10.71
C ALA A 81 -3.14 4.62 10.43
N ASP A 82 -3.91 5.45 9.69
CA ASP A 82 -5.31 5.20 9.35
C ASP A 82 -5.42 4.48 7.99
N ALA A 83 -5.45 3.14 8.05
CA ALA A 83 -5.63 2.30 6.87
C ALA A 83 -6.98 2.53 6.17
N ALA A 84 -8.02 2.88 6.92
CA ALA A 84 -9.34 3.12 6.37
C ALA A 84 -9.38 4.45 5.59
N ALA A 85 -8.69 5.49 6.06
CA ALA A 85 -8.50 6.71 5.30
C ALA A 85 -7.70 6.47 4.01
N LEU A 86 -6.60 5.72 4.08
CA LEU A 86 -5.81 5.36 2.89
C LEU A 86 -6.66 4.59 1.86
N TYR A 87 -7.38 3.56 2.31
CA TYR A 87 -8.25 2.76 1.45
C TYR A 87 -9.37 3.60 0.78
N ARG A 88 -9.97 4.55 1.52
CA ARG A 88 -10.99 5.46 0.97
C ARG A 88 -10.46 6.41 -0.09
N ILE A 89 -9.18 6.80 -0.02
CA ILE A 89 -8.55 7.62 -1.05
C ILE A 89 -8.34 6.79 -2.32
N ALA A 90 -7.77 5.59 -2.16
CA ALA A 90 -7.68 4.56 -3.18
C ALA A 90 -7.47 3.20 -2.51
N TYR A 91 -8.22 2.17 -2.92
CA TYR A 91 -8.09 0.83 -2.31
C TYR A 91 -6.65 0.29 -2.38
N SER A 92 -5.93 0.62 -3.46
CA SER A 92 -4.53 0.23 -3.70
C SER A 92 -3.54 0.86 -2.72
N TYR A 93 -3.94 1.88 -1.94
CA TYR A 93 -3.09 2.50 -0.92
C TYR A 93 -3.04 1.68 0.37
N ALA A 94 -4.04 0.84 0.61
CA ALA A 94 -4.09 -0.06 1.77
C ALA A 94 -4.82 -1.36 1.44
N PRO A 95 -4.36 -2.16 0.46
CA PRO A 95 -5.09 -3.34 -0.03
C PRO A 95 -5.16 -4.47 1.01
N PHE A 96 -4.39 -4.39 2.09
CA PHE A 96 -4.46 -5.29 3.24
C PHE A 96 -5.62 -4.96 4.21
N HIS A 97 -6.31 -3.83 4.01
CA HIS A 97 -7.44 -3.37 4.82
C HIS A 97 -8.76 -3.88 4.27
N CYS A 98 -9.60 -4.45 5.14
CA CYS A 98 -10.99 -4.78 4.80
C CYS A 98 -11.91 -3.66 5.34
N PRO A 99 -12.60 -2.90 4.45
CA PRO A 99 -13.46 -1.79 4.85
C PRO A 99 -14.67 -2.25 5.66
N ASP A 100 -15.22 -3.44 5.38
CA ASP A 100 -16.36 -4.01 6.12
C ASP A 100 -15.98 -4.42 7.55
N CYS A 101 -14.76 -4.90 7.74
CA CYS A 101 -14.24 -5.23 9.07
C CYS A 101 -13.74 -4.00 9.83
N ALA A 102 -13.49 -2.89 9.13
CA ALA A 102 -12.67 -1.77 9.62
C ALA A 102 -11.33 -2.25 10.22
N ALA A 103 -10.69 -3.24 9.59
CA ALA A 103 -9.50 -3.90 10.13
C ALA A 103 -8.54 -4.37 9.02
N SER A 104 -7.25 -4.45 9.36
CA SER A 104 -6.18 -4.90 8.47
C SER A 104 -5.75 -6.33 8.78
N TYR A 105 -5.37 -7.10 7.75
CA TYR A 105 -4.96 -8.50 7.89
C TYR A 105 -3.71 -8.82 7.08
N CYS A 106 -2.85 -9.69 7.62
CA CYS A 106 -1.66 -10.17 6.91
C CYS A 106 -2.00 -11.23 5.87
N GLY A 107 -1.07 -11.50 4.96
CA GLY A 107 -1.28 -12.44 3.85
C GLY A 107 -1.52 -13.88 4.25
N THR A 108 -1.16 -14.29 5.47
CA THR A 108 -1.49 -15.61 6.02
C THR A 108 -2.97 -15.73 6.36
N HIS A 109 -3.61 -14.61 6.71
CA HIS A 109 -5.01 -14.57 7.12
C HIS A 109 -5.95 -14.19 5.99
N TRP A 110 -5.46 -13.48 4.97
CA TRP A 110 -6.16 -13.37 3.70
C TRP A 110 -6.19 -14.73 2.99
N ASN A 111 -7.35 -15.12 2.49
CA ASN A 111 -7.45 -16.18 1.49
C ASN A 111 -7.38 -15.53 0.11
N TRP A 112 -6.19 -15.41 -0.46
CA TRP A 112 -5.95 -14.63 -1.68
C TRP A 112 -5.35 -15.48 -2.80
N ARG A 113 -5.56 -15.04 -4.05
CA ARG A 113 -5.03 -15.67 -5.26
C ARG A 113 -4.83 -14.64 -6.37
N THR A 114 -3.99 -14.98 -7.33
CA THR A 114 -3.91 -14.26 -8.61
C THR A 114 -5.07 -14.70 -9.51
N PHE A 115 -5.55 -13.80 -10.35
CA PHE A 115 -6.50 -14.12 -11.42
C PHE A 115 -6.01 -13.57 -12.76
N GLU A 116 -6.46 -14.21 -13.85
CA GLU A 116 -6.23 -13.81 -15.23
C GLU A 116 -7.59 -13.81 -15.95
N ASP A 117 -8.02 -12.64 -16.40
CA ASP A 117 -9.28 -12.39 -17.11
C ASP A 117 -9.03 -11.34 -18.20
N ASP A 118 -8.45 -11.78 -19.32
CA ASP A 118 -7.99 -10.95 -20.45
C ASP A 118 -8.97 -9.81 -20.80
N PRO A 119 -8.56 -8.53 -20.80
CA PRO A 119 -7.19 -8.00 -20.74
C PRO A 119 -6.64 -7.73 -19.33
N TYR A 120 -7.36 -8.15 -18.28
CA TYR A 120 -7.03 -7.85 -16.89
C TYR A 120 -6.38 -9.04 -16.20
N SER A 121 -5.40 -8.77 -15.37
CA SER A 121 -4.92 -9.72 -14.38
C SER A 121 -4.79 -8.98 -13.06
N GLY A 122 -4.72 -9.72 -11.95
CA GLY A 122 -4.69 -9.07 -10.66
C GLY A 122 -4.68 -10.04 -9.50
N ILE A 123 -5.01 -9.51 -8.34
CA ILE A 123 -5.02 -10.23 -7.09
C ILE A 123 -6.36 -9.98 -6.42
N GLU A 124 -7.01 -11.05 -6.01
CA GLU A 124 -8.26 -11.01 -5.26
C GLU A 124 -8.13 -11.86 -3.99
N GLY A 125 -9.02 -11.62 -3.03
CA GLY A 125 -9.09 -12.49 -1.86
C GLY A 125 -10.22 -12.18 -0.91
N ASP A 126 -10.41 -13.10 0.02
CA ASP A 126 -11.37 -12.98 1.11
C ASP A 126 -10.63 -12.64 2.41
N CYS A 127 -11.14 -11.65 3.14
CA CYS A 127 -10.65 -11.38 4.47
C CYS A 127 -11.03 -12.54 5.42
N PRO A 128 -10.50 -12.59 6.65
CA PRO A 128 -10.79 -13.70 7.57
C PRO A 128 -12.24 -13.79 8.04
N ARG A 129 -13.07 -12.81 7.69
CA ARG A 129 -14.52 -12.80 7.93
C ARG A 129 -15.35 -13.15 6.69
N GLY A 130 -14.70 -13.44 5.55
CA GLY A 130 -15.36 -13.86 4.32
C GLY A 130 -15.81 -12.73 3.38
N HIS A 131 -15.35 -11.49 3.59
CA HIS A 131 -15.61 -10.39 2.65
C HIS A 131 -14.60 -10.42 1.50
N PHE A 132 -15.10 -10.55 0.27
CA PHE A 132 -14.33 -10.58 -0.96
C PHE A 132 -13.90 -9.18 -1.39
N HIS A 133 -12.64 -9.04 -1.81
CA HIS A 133 -12.11 -7.81 -2.39
C HIS A 133 -11.10 -8.10 -3.51
N VAL A 134 -11.10 -7.25 -4.54
CA VAL A 134 -9.96 -7.15 -5.44
C VAL A 134 -8.89 -6.31 -4.75
N LEU A 135 -7.70 -6.88 -4.61
CA LEU A 135 -6.57 -6.32 -3.87
C LEU A 135 -5.60 -5.56 -4.79
N ALA A 136 -5.48 -5.99 -6.05
CA ALA A 136 -4.67 -5.33 -7.07
C ALA A 136 -5.19 -5.66 -8.50
N TYR A 137 -4.93 -4.75 -9.44
CA TYR A 137 -5.02 -4.90 -10.89
C TYR A 137 -3.70 -4.46 -11.53
#